data_AF-A0A383AB93-F1
#
_entry.id   AF-A0A383AB93-F1
#
_cell.length_a   1.000
_cell.length_b   1.000
_cell.length_c   1.000
_cell.angle_alpha   90.00
_cell.angle_beta   90.00
_cell.angle_gamma   90.00
#
_symmetry.space_group_name_H-M   'P 1'
#
loop_
_entity.id
_entity.type
_entity.pdbx_description
1 polymer ?
#
loop_
_entity_poly.entity_id
_entity_poly.type
_entity_poly.pdbx_seq_one_letter_code
_entity_poly.pdbx_strand_id
1 'polypeptide(L)'
;EMEVIDDHTICFGLSEPRNLPSIVSSFYGLYIANPNLADKPEGWYEEGNDSGTGPYYVESYEPQRVVLSQYKDYWGGWEEGQFTTVVFESVADAAVREQMIRSGEADIIAKLPFENHAALEATGDVKVITSNASVGGFNLFNLFQLDLAPLDDVRVRQAISYAFPFGDVQASSFSGLSRIAGSIVPGSFLPPGDLSTYSYDLEKAQSLLEAAGVEEGTEIKLALRVGDEEVKQISLLWQAELAKIGIDMTVT
;
A
#
# COMPACT_ATOMS: atom_id res chain seq x y z
N GLU A 1 -28.24 -15.44 4.27
CA GLU A 1 -29.39 -14.68 3.73
C GLU A 1 -29.42 -13.29 4.34
N MET A 2 -29.97 -12.32 3.61
CA MET A 2 -30.21 -10.96 4.10
C MET A 2 -31.71 -10.70 4.01
N GLU A 3 -32.32 -10.27 5.10
CA GLU A 3 -33.75 -10.00 5.20
C GLU A 3 -33.97 -8.55 5.63
N VAL A 4 -34.87 -7.85 4.94
CA VAL A 4 -35.33 -6.52 5.36
C VAL A 4 -36.48 -6.72 6.34
N ILE A 5 -36.26 -6.32 7.59
CA ILE A 5 -37.27 -6.44 8.66
C ILE A 5 -38.21 -5.24 8.62
N ASP A 6 -37.65 -4.04 8.46
CA ASP A 6 -38.36 -2.78 8.26
C ASP A 6 -37.45 -1.73 7.60
N ASP A 7 -37.96 -0.51 7.42
CA ASP A 7 -37.27 0.61 6.74
C ASP A 7 -35.87 0.94 7.31
N HIS A 8 -35.59 0.59 8.57
CA HIS A 8 -34.32 0.89 9.24
C HIS A 8 -33.63 -0.34 9.84
N THR A 9 -34.12 -1.55 9.53
CA THR A 9 -33.65 -2.80 10.14
C THR A 9 -33.40 -3.87 9.08
N ILE A 10 -32.15 -4.33 8.99
CA ILE A 10 -31.76 -5.48 8.18
C ILE A 10 -31.23 -6.60 9.07
N CYS A 11 -31.57 -7.84 8.75
CA CYS A 11 -31.10 -9.04 9.41
C CYS A 11 -30.18 -9.83 8.48
N PHE A 12 -29.02 -10.27 9.00
CA PHE A 12 -28.09 -11.14 8.28
C PHE A 12 -28.12 -12.55 8.89
N GLY A 13 -28.70 -13.51 8.17
CA GLY A 13 -28.59 -14.93 8.48
C GLY A 13 -27.27 -15.50 7.91
N LEU A 14 -26.35 -15.88 8.79
CA LEU A 14 -25.05 -16.45 8.40
C LEU A 14 -25.12 -17.98 8.39
N SER A 15 -24.55 -18.63 7.38
CA SER A 15 -24.50 -20.11 7.30
C SER A 15 -23.57 -20.74 8.34
N GLU A 16 -22.67 -19.93 8.92
CA GLU A 16 -21.74 -20.32 9.97
C GLU A 16 -21.32 -19.08 10.78
N PRO A 17 -20.83 -19.25 12.02
CA PRO A 17 -20.35 -18.12 12.82
C PRO A 17 -19.24 -17.34 12.10
N ARG A 18 -19.44 -16.02 11.96
CA ARG A 18 -18.47 -15.06 11.43
C ARG A 18 -18.51 -13.78 12.26
N ASN A 19 -17.38 -13.09 12.34
CA ASN A 19 -17.31 -11.76 12.94
C ASN A 19 -17.85 -10.71 11.96
N LEU A 20 -19.17 -10.73 11.76
CA LEU A 20 -19.86 -9.83 10.84
C LEU A 20 -19.61 -8.35 11.17
N PRO A 21 -19.64 -7.88 12.43
CA PRO A 21 -19.34 -6.49 12.75
C PRO A 21 -18.00 -6.01 12.18
N SER A 22 -16.93 -6.78 12.35
CA SER A 22 -15.62 -6.40 11.79
C SER A 22 -15.57 -6.45 10.27
N ILE A 23 -16.35 -7.31 9.62
CA ILE A 23 -16.44 -7.38 8.15
C ILE A 23 -17.15 -6.13 7.61
N VAL A 24 -18.33 -5.81 8.16
CA VAL A 24 -19.14 -4.68 7.67
C VAL A 24 -18.52 -3.33 8.01
N SER A 25 -17.72 -3.24 9.08
CA SER A 25 -17.00 -2.02 9.46
C SER A 25 -15.60 -1.89 8.84
N SER A 26 -15.17 -2.85 8.02
CA SER A 26 -13.82 -2.83 7.45
C SER A 26 -13.67 -1.72 6.40
N PHE A 27 -12.47 -1.16 6.29
CA PHE A 27 -12.17 -0.10 5.32
C PHE A 27 -12.38 -0.52 3.86
N TYR A 28 -12.26 -1.82 3.57
CA TYR A 28 -12.52 -2.46 2.28
C TYR A 28 -13.86 -3.22 2.25
N GLY A 29 -14.74 -2.93 3.22
CA GLY A 29 -15.97 -3.67 3.46
C GLY A 29 -17.13 -3.21 2.59
N LEU A 30 -18.33 -3.30 3.15
CA LEU A 30 -19.58 -2.96 2.48
C LEU A 30 -19.76 -1.44 2.36
N TYR A 31 -19.43 -0.88 1.20
CA TYR A 31 -19.94 0.44 0.81
C TYR A 31 -21.42 0.32 0.47
N ILE A 32 -22.23 1.27 0.97
CA ILE A 32 -23.67 1.31 0.68
C ILE A 32 -23.88 2.04 -0.65
N ALA A 33 -24.26 1.29 -1.69
CA ALA A 33 -24.58 1.84 -3.00
C ALA A 33 -26.04 2.33 -3.06
N ASN A 34 -26.28 3.35 -3.88
CA ASN A 34 -27.63 3.82 -4.17
C ASN A 34 -28.36 2.84 -5.10
N PRO A 35 -29.43 2.16 -4.65
CA PRO A 35 -30.11 1.14 -5.44
C PRO A 35 -30.77 1.69 -6.71
N ASN A 36 -31.05 3.00 -6.77
CA ASN A 36 -31.64 3.64 -7.95
C ASN A 36 -30.66 3.75 -9.14
N LEU A 37 -29.40 3.35 -8.95
CA LEU A 37 -28.36 3.39 -9.97
C LEU A 37 -28.00 1.99 -10.50
N ALA A 38 -28.77 0.96 -10.14
CA ALA A 38 -28.52 -0.41 -10.60
C ALA A 38 -28.53 -0.57 -12.13
N ASP A 39 -29.26 0.30 -12.84
CA ASP A 39 -29.38 0.29 -14.30
C ASP A 39 -28.27 1.09 -15.02
N LYS A 40 -27.30 1.66 -14.29
CA LYS A 40 -26.19 2.39 -14.90
C LYS A 40 -25.22 1.42 -15.61
N PRO A 41 -24.63 1.83 -16.75
CA PRO A 41 -23.67 0.99 -17.45
C PRO A 41 -22.40 0.79 -16.60
N GLU A 42 -21.70 -0.30 -16.88
CA GLU A 42 -20.32 -0.50 -16.42
C GLU A 42 -19.46 0.70 -16.90
N GLY A 43 -18.57 1.22 -16.04
CA GLY A 43 -17.80 2.42 -16.36
C GLY A 43 -18.41 3.74 -15.85
N TRP A 44 -19.65 3.74 -15.36
CA TRP A 44 -20.33 5.01 -14.98
C TRP A 44 -19.62 5.76 -13.85
N TYR A 45 -19.05 5.06 -12.86
CA TYR A 45 -18.29 5.70 -11.79
C TYR A 45 -16.90 6.16 -12.26
N GLU A 46 -16.30 5.44 -13.20
CA GLU A 46 -15.01 5.75 -13.82
C GLU A 46 -15.05 7.03 -14.67
N GLU A 47 -16.23 7.43 -15.12
CA GLU A 47 -16.49 8.74 -15.75
C GLU A 47 -16.54 9.90 -14.72
N GLY A 48 -16.30 9.61 -13.43
CA GLY A 48 -16.31 10.61 -12.37
C GLY A 48 -17.69 10.90 -11.78
N ASN A 49 -18.70 10.09 -12.11
CA ASN A 49 -19.98 10.18 -11.43
C ASN A 49 -19.88 9.55 -10.04
N ASP A 50 -20.66 10.04 -9.09
CA ASP A 50 -20.72 9.47 -7.75
C ASP A 50 -22.15 9.39 -7.21
N SER A 51 -22.32 8.58 -6.16
CA SER A 51 -23.58 8.45 -5.44
C SER A 51 -23.36 7.76 -4.09
N GLY A 52 -22.51 8.36 -3.26
CA GLY A 52 -22.31 7.93 -1.88
C GLY A 52 -23.26 8.64 -0.91
N THR A 53 -23.10 8.31 0.37
CA THR A 53 -23.78 8.99 1.50
C THR A 53 -22.81 9.84 2.32
N GLY A 54 -21.63 10.13 1.75
CA GLY A 54 -20.53 10.82 2.42
C GLY A 54 -20.70 12.35 2.45
N PRO A 55 -19.76 13.06 3.11
CA PRO A 55 -19.82 14.50 3.24
C PRO A 55 -19.51 15.25 1.94
N TYR A 56 -18.81 14.66 0.97
CA TYR A 56 -18.49 15.35 -0.29
C TYR A 56 -19.08 14.61 -1.49
N TYR A 57 -19.30 15.34 -2.57
CA TYR A 57 -19.62 14.81 -3.88
C TYR A 57 -18.58 15.24 -4.92
N VAL A 58 -18.44 14.48 -6.01
CA VAL A 58 -17.55 14.80 -7.13
C VAL A 58 -18.12 15.97 -7.92
N GLU A 59 -17.46 17.12 -7.84
CA GLU A 59 -17.80 18.30 -8.63
C GLU A 59 -17.21 18.25 -10.04
N SER A 60 -15.97 17.79 -10.15
CA SER A 60 -15.33 17.51 -11.43
C SER A 60 -14.30 16.39 -11.32
N TYR A 61 -14.14 15.67 -12.42
CA TYR A 61 -13.20 14.57 -12.55
C TYR A 61 -12.42 14.70 -13.85
N GLU A 62 -11.11 14.74 -13.71
CA GLU A 62 -10.12 14.61 -14.76
C GLU A 62 -9.12 13.53 -14.33
N PRO A 63 -8.49 12.79 -15.26
CA PRO A 63 -7.58 11.68 -14.89
C PRO A 63 -6.44 12.06 -13.93
N GLN A 64 -6.03 13.32 -13.87
CA GLN A 64 -5.00 13.83 -12.95
C GLN A 64 -5.54 14.69 -11.81
N ARG A 65 -6.83 15.02 -11.82
CA ARG A 65 -7.40 15.99 -10.88
C ARG A 65 -8.86 15.69 -10.57
N VAL A 66 -9.18 15.59 -9.27
CA VAL A 66 -10.55 15.42 -8.81
C VAL A 66 -10.89 16.58 -7.87
N VAL A 67 -11.99 17.26 -8.15
CA VAL A 67 -12.52 18.30 -7.27
C VAL A 67 -13.76 17.73 -6.59
N LEU A 68 -13.72 17.72 -5.26
CA LEU A 68 -14.86 17.36 -4.43
C LEU A 68 -15.44 18.63 -3.81
N SER A 69 -16.76 18.73 -3.81
CA SER A 69 -17.49 19.80 -3.13
C SER A 69 -18.35 19.25 -2.00
N GLN A 70 -18.52 20.05 -0.95
CA GLN A 70 -19.32 19.73 0.22
C GLN A 70 -20.78 19.42 -0.17
N TYR A 71 -21.28 18.27 0.28
CA TYR A 71 -22.71 17.96 0.31
C TYR A 71 -23.35 18.59 1.55
N LYS A 72 -24.11 19.67 1.34
CA LYS A 72 -24.67 20.50 2.43
C LYS A 72 -25.63 19.74 3.35
N ASP A 73 -26.34 18.75 2.81
CA ASP A 73 -27.34 17.95 3.54
C ASP A 73 -26.74 16.65 4.09
N TYR A 74 -25.42 16.60 4.27
CA TYR A 74 -24.75 15.45 4.87
C TYR A 74 -25.32 15.13 6.25
N TRP A 75 -25.77 13.89 6.44
CA TRP A 75 -26.46 13.42 7.64
C TRP A 75 -25.60 13.53 8.92
N GLY A 76 -24.26 13.49 8.78
CA GLY A 76 -23.33 13.67 9.90
C GLY A 76 -23.17 15.13 10.33
N GLY A 77 -23.76 16.08 9.61
CA GLY A 77 -23.64 17.52 9.86
C GLY A 77 -22.29 18.10 9.46
N TRP A 78 -22.15 19.41 9.67
CA TRP A 78 -20.95 20.17 9.38
C TRP A 78 -20.56 21.04 10.56
N GLU A 79 -19.25 21.13 10.80
CA GLU A 79 -18.63 21.96 11.81
C GLU A 79 -17.88 23.13 11.16
N GLU A 80 -17.74 24.23 11.92
CA GLU A 80 -16.98 25.40 11.48
C GLU A 80 -15.51 25.03 11.24
N GLY A 81 -14.94 25.51 10.14
CA GLY A 81 -13.54 25.27 9.77
C GLY A 81 -13.31 23.99 8.94
N GLN A 82 -14.34 23.21 8.64
CA GLN A 82 -14.23 22.13 7.66
C GLN A 82 -14.13 22.67 6.23
N PHE A 83 -13.32 22.02 5.39
CA PHE A 83 -13.15 22.41 3.99
C PHE A 83 -14.44 22.25 3.20
N THR A 84 -14.80 23.26 2.41
CA THR A 84 -15.98 23.19 1.52
C THR A 84 -15.64 22.59 0.16
N THR A 85 -14.37 22.63 -0.23
CA THR A 85 -13.84 22.07 -1.47
C THR A 85 -12.55 21.33 -1.14
N VAL A 86 -12.39 20.13 -1.70
CA VAL A 86 -11.18 19.32 -1.58
C VAL A 86 -10.70 19.00 -2.98
N VAL A 87 -9.44 19.34 -3.28
CA VAL A 87 -8.82 19.07 -4.57
C VAL A 87 -7.78 17.97 -4.39
N PHE A 88 -7.97 16.86 -5.10
CA PHE A 88 -6.96 15.82 -5.24
C PHE A 88 -6.25 16.03 -6.57
N GLU A 89 -4.93 16.16 -6.53
CA GLU A 89 -4.10 16.32 -7.72
C GLU A 89 -3.00 15.26 -7.75
N SER A 90 -2.89 14.56 -8.88
CA SER A 90 -1.91 13.51 -9.09
C SER A 90 -0.60 14.07 -9.61
N VAL A 91 0.32 14.37 -8.70
CA VAL A 91 1.67 14.83 -9.02
C VAL A 91 2.67 13.70 -8.81
N ALA A 92 3.22 13.15 -9.89
CA ALA A 92 4.09 11.97 -9.83
C ALA A 92 5.46 12.27 -9.18
N ASP A 93 6.06 13.42 -9.51
CA ASP A 93 7.38 13.81 -9.05
C ASP A 93 7.35 14.30 -7.58
N ALA A 94 8.22 13.71 -6.75
CA ALA A 94 8.26 14.00 -5.32
C ALA A 94 8.81 15.40 -5.00
N ALA A 95 9.77 15.89 -5.79
CA ALA A 95 10.34 17.23 -5.60
C ALA A 95 9.31 18.31 -5.97
N VAL A 96 8.48 18.06 -6.98
CA VAL A 96 7.36 18.97 -7.32
C VAL A 96 6.34 19.02 -6.18
N ARG A 97 5.95 17.87 -5.60
CA ARG A 97 5.06 17.85 -4.41
C ARG A 97 5.66 18.64 -3.24
N GLU A 98 6.95 18.45 -2.96
CA GLU A 98 7.65 19.20 -1.92
C GLU A 98 7.66 20.72 -2.19
N GLN A 99 7.85 21.13 -3.44
CA GLN A 99 7.78 22.54 -3.80
C GLN A 99 6.38 23.11 -3.56
N MET A 100 5.31 22.38 -3.91
CA MET A 100 3.92 22.83 -3.75
C MET A 100 3.54 23.07 -2.28
N ILE A 101 3.96 22.18 -1.36
CA ILE A 101 3.70 22.41 0.08
C ILE A 101 4.51 23.60 0.61
N ARG A 102 5.75 23.80 0.13
CA ARG A 102 6.60 24.94 0.53
C ARG A 102 6.08 26.28 -0.01
N SER A 103 5.47 26.30 -1.19
CA SER A 103 4.89 27.51 -1.78
C SER A 103 3.48 27.83 -1.24
N GLY A 104 2.85 26.90 -0.53
CA GLY A 104 1.45 27.00 -0.10
C GLY A 104 0.45 26.69 -1.22
N GLU A 105 0.90 26.11 -2.34
CA GLU A 105 0.02 25.63 -3.42
C GLU A 105 -0.73 24.35 -3.04
N ALA A 106 -0.14 23.53 -2.16
CA ALA A 106 -0.80 22.37 -1.57
C ALA A 106 -0.87 22.51 -0.04
N ASP A 107 -1.97 22.10 0.57
CA ASP A 107 -2.13 22.04 2.03
C ASP A 107 -1.62 20.72 2.62
N ILE A 108 -1.71 19.63 1.83
CA ILE A 108 -1.34 18.26 2.23
C ILE A 108 -0.64 17.59 1.06
N ILE A 109 0.50 16.97 1.33
CA ILE A 109 1.17 16.07 0.38
C ILE A 109 1.39 14.70 1.01
N ALA A 110 1.42 13.67 0.17
CA ALA A 110 1.75 12.30 0.56
C ALA A 110 3.03 11.83 -0.16
N LYS A 111 3.63 10.75 0.36
CA LYS A 111 4.83 10.10 -0.22
C LYS A 111 6.00 11.07 -0.40
N LEU A 112 6.32 11.81 0.66
CA LEU A 112 7.52 12.62 0.73
C LEU A 112 8.74 11.70 0.93
N PRO A 113 9.86 11.88 0.20
CA PRO A 113 11.08 11.10 0.40
C PRO A 113 11.55 11.20 1.85
N PHE A 114 11.85 10.06 2.48
CA PHE A 114 12.13 9.99 3.91
C PHE A 114 13.32 10.86 4.34
N GLU A 115 14.32 10.99 3.47
CA GLU A 115 15.51 11.84 3.66
C GLU A 115 15.17 13.33 3.81
N ASN A 116 14.04 13.78 3.25
CA ASN A 116 13.63 15.19 3.28
C ASN A 116 12.78 15.53 4.51
N HIS A 117 12.32 14.54 5.29
CA HIS A 117 11.41 14.75 6.42
C HIS A 117 12.00 15.72 7.45
N ALA A 118 13.23 15.47 7.91
CA ALA A 118 13.88 16.30 8.91
C ALA A 118 14.14 17.73 8.42
N ALA A 119 14.52 17.90 7.15
CA ALA A 119 14.79 19.21 6.56
C ALA A 119 13.50 20.03 6.37
N LEU A 120 12.39 19.39 6.01
CA LEU A 120 11.08 20.03 5.93
C LEU A 120 10.55 20.42 7.31
N GLU A 121 10.58 19.51 8.28
CA GLU A 121 10.12 19.80 9.64
C GLU A 121 10.92 20.92 10.31
N ALA A 122 12.23 21.00 10.05
CA ALA A 122 13.10 22.06 10.57
C ALA A 122 12.74 23.47 10.08
N THR A 123 11.95 23.62 9.01
CA THR A 123 11.48 24.94 8.55
C THR A 123 10.48 25.58 9.52
N GLY A 124 9.71 24.76 10.24
CA GLY A 124 8.60 25.21 11.09
C GLY A 124 7.32 25.59 10.33
N ASP A 125 7.37 25.66 9.00
CA ASP A 125 6.22 26.03 8.15
C ASP A 125 5.28 24.84 7.88
N VAL A 126 5.81 23.63 7.95
CA VAL A 126 5.08 22.39 7.68
C VAL A 126 5.18 21.44 8.85
N LYS A 127 4.09 20.68 9.09
CA LYS A 127 4.08 19.59 10.05
C LYS A 127 4.28 18.28 9.34
N VAL A 128 5.40 17.61 9.60
CA VAL A 128 5.63 16.25 9.10
C VAL A 128 4.90 15.27 10.02
N ILE A 129 3.98 14.49 9.44
CA ILE A 129 3.22 13.47 10.17
C ILE A 129 3.74 12.11 9.75
N THR A 130 4.49 11.46 10.63
CA THR A 130 4.84 10.05 10.50
C THR A 130 3.86 9.22 11.34
N SER A 131 3.02 8.42 10.68
CA SER A 131 2.18 7.47 11.41
C SER A 131 2.99 6.22 11.72
N ASN A 132 2.90 5.71 12.95
CA ASN A 132 3.25 4.33 13.22
C ASN A 132 2.44 3.43 12.26
N ALA A 133 3.04 2.35 11.74
CA ALA A 133 2.40 1.37 10.86
C ALA A 133 1.07 0.82 11.42
N SER A 134 0.72 1.13 12.67
CA SER A 134 -0.61 1.06 13.28
C SER A 134 -1.78 1.61 12.46
N VAL A 135 -1.60 2.71 11.72
CA VAL A 135 -2.73 3.38 11.02
C VAL A 135 -2.84 2.97 9.55
N GLY A 136 -1.72 2.57 8.93
CA GLY A 136 -1.68 2.11 7.53
C GLY A 136 -1.56 0.60 7.37
N GLY A 137 -0.87 -0.10 8.28
CA GLY A 137 -0.76 -1.55 8.31
C GLY A 137 -0.39 -2.19 6.97
N PHE A 138 0.71 -1.75 6.35
CA PHE A 138 1.20 -2.38 5.14
C PHE A 138 2.58 -2.97 5.39
N ASN A 139 2.75 -4.23 4.98
CA ASN A 139 4.05 -4.85 4.83
C ASN A 139 4.45 -4.73 3.36
N LEU A 140 5.69 -4.37 3.10
CA LEU A 140 6.29 -4.54 1.78
C LEU A 140 6.83 -5.96 1.69
N PHE A 141 6.31 -6.75 0.77
CA PHE A 141 6.77 -8.12 0.51
C PHE A 141 6.60 -8.47 -0.96
N ASN A 142 7.39 -9.44 -1.42
CA ASN A 142 7.26 -10.02 -2.74
C ASN A 142 6.46 -11.31 -2.69
N LEU A 143 5.72 -11.60 -3.76
CA LEU A 143 5.02 -12.85 -3.94
C LEU A 143 5.76 -13.71 -4.96
N PHE A 144 5.92 -15.00 -4.65
CA PHE A 144 6.51 -15.97 -5.57
C PHE A 144 5.42 -16.71 -6.34
N GLN A 145 5.62 -16.91 -7.64
CA GLN A 145 4.81 -17.81 -8.44
C GLN A 145 5.27 -19.25 -8.18
N LEU A 146 4.47 -20.01 -7.42
CA LEU A 146 4.86 -21.33 -6.90
C LEU A 146 4.83 -22.46 -7.94
N ASP A 147 4.31 -22.19 -9.13
CA ASP A 147 4.21 -23.10 -10.27
C ASP A 147 5.23 -22.80 -11.38
N LEU A 148 6.09 -21.80 -11.16
CA LEU A 148 7.10 -21.36 -12.12
C LEU A 148 8.50 -21.77 -11.65
N ALA A 149 9.20 -22.61 -12.41
CA ALA A 149 10.60 -22.91 -12.14
C ALA A 149 11.49 -21.66 -12.28
N PRO A 150 12.50 -21.46 -11.40
CA PRO A 150 12.90 -22.31 -10.26
C PRO A 150 12.18 -21.95 -8.94
N LEU A 151 11.19 -21.06 -8.97
CA LEU A 151 10.47 -20.56 -7.79
C LEU A 151 9.49 -21.60 -7.19
N ASP A 152 9.22 -22.68 -7.90
CA ASP A 152 8.49 -23.86 -7.43
C ASP A 152 9.24 -24.60 -6.30
N ASP A 153 10.57 -24.57 -6.31
CA ASP A 153 11.40 -25.12 -5.22
C ASP A 153 11.48 -24.17 -4.01
N VAL A 154 11.09 -24.70 -2.84
CA VAL A 154 11.13 -23.95 -1.57
C VAL A 154 12.53 -23.48 -1.18
N ARG A 155 13.57 -24.24 -1.53
CA ARG A 155 14.96 -23.92 -1.22
C ARG A 155 15.42 -22.68 -1.98
N VAL A 156 14.95 -22.52 -3.22
CA VAL A 156 15.22 -21.35 -4.05
C VAL A 156 14.53 -20.11 -3.47
N ARG A 157 13.26 -20.22 -3.06
CA ARG A 157 12.55 -19.11 -2.39
C ARG A 157 13.22 -18.71 -1.07
N GLN A 158 13.71 -19.69 -0.30
CA GLN A 158 14.48 -19.44 0.92
C GLN A 158 15.80 -18.72 0.61
N ALA A 159 16.56 -19.19 -0.39
CA ALA A 159 17.81 -18.56 -0.79
C ALA A 159 17.61 -17.10 -1.21
N ILE A 160 16.60 -16.84 -2.04
CA ILE A 160 16.22 -15.49 -2.49
C ILE A 160 15.87 -14.59 -1.29
N SER A 161 15.20 -15.14 -0.26
CA SER A 161 14.84 -14.41 0.96
C SER A 161 16.05 -14.10 1.86
N TYR A 162 16.99 -15.03 1.99
CA TYR A 162 18.26 -14.80 2.72
C TYR A 162 19.19 -13.80 2.02
N ALA A 163 19.03 -13.60 0.71
CA ALA A 163 19.79 -12.62 -0.06
C ALA A 163 19.26 -11.19 0.06
N PHE A 164 18.11 -10.97 0.72
CA PHE A 164 17.56 -9.63 0.86
C PHE A 164 18.27 -8.84 1.98
N PRO A 165 18.85 -7.66 1.68
CA PRO A 165 19.62 -6.90 2.67
C PRO A 165 18.71 -6.03 3.54
N PHE A 166 17.94 -6.67 4.44
CA PHE A 166 16.92 -6.01 5.27
C PHE A 166 17.42 -4.77 6.01
N GLY A 167 18.62 -4.83 6.60
CA GLY A 167 19.19 -3.72 7.38
C GLY A 167 19.57 -2.53 6.50
N ASP A 168 20.19 -2.78 5.35
CA ASP A 168 20.60 -1.72 4.43
C ASP A 168 19.38 -1.03 3.81
N VAL A 169 18.34 -1.79 3.45
CA VAL A 169 17.07 -1.25 2.97
C VAL A 169 16.39 -0.39 4.04
N GLN A 170 16.32 -0.88 5.29
CA GLN A 170 15.75 -0.12 6.40
C GLN A 170 16.49 1.20 6.61
N ALA A 171 17.82 1.18 6.59
CA ALA A 171 18.64 2.37 6.82
C ALA A 171 18.60 3.36 5.66
N SER A 172 18.75 2.88 4.42
CA SER A 172 18.91 3.73 3.24
C SER A 172 17.60 4.18 2.61
N SER A 173 16.64 3.26 2.39
CA SER A 173 15.40 3.57 1.68
C SER A 173 14.36 4.21 2.59
N PHE A 174 14.30 3.76 3.85
CA PHE A 174 13.29 4.23 4.82
C PHE A 174 13.86 5.18 5.88
N SER A 175 15.14 5.58 5.79
CA SER A 175 15.82 6.43 6.79
C SER A 175 15.66 5.92 8.24
N GLY A 176 15.60 4.60 8.43
CA GLY A 176 15.41 3.95 9.74
C GLY A 176 13.98 4.03 10.31
N LEU A 177 13.03 4.62 9.58
CA LEU A 177 11.65 4.82 10.05
C LEU A 177 10.75 3.58 9.85
N SER A 178 11.23 2.56 9.12
CA SER A 178 10.52 1.29 8.94
C SER A 178 10.91 0.25 9.99
N ARG A 179 10.18 -0.87 10.03
CA ARG A 179 10.49 -2.05 10.83
C ARG A 179 10.50 -3.27 9.94
N ILE A 180 11.42 -4.21 10.21
CA ILE A 180 11.42 -5.50 9.53
C ILE A 180 10.14 -6.25 9.91
N ALA A 181 9.37 -6.68 8.90
CA ALA A 181 8.15 -7.43 9.11
C ALA A 181 8.48 -8.86 9.60
N GLY A 182 7.80 -9.30 10.67
CA GLY A 182 7.90 -10.67 11.19
C GLY A 182 6.82 -11.63 10.67
N SER A 183 5.86 -11.12 9.90
CA SER A 183 4.73 -11.87 9.35
C SER A 183 4.21 -11.18 8.09
N ILE A 184 3.45 -11.89 7.27
CA ILE A 184 2.66 -11.28 6.18
C ILE A 184 1.57 -10.36 6.74
N VAL A 185 1.08 -10.64 7.96
CA VAL A 185 0.13 -9.77 8.66
C VAL A 185 0.91 -8.64 9.33
N PRO A 186 0.57 -7.37 9.08
CA PRO A 186 1.20 -6.24 9.73
C PRO A 186 0.99 -6.29 11.25
N GLY A 187 2.04 -5.93 12.00
CA GLY A 187 2.04 -5.95 13.47
C GLY A 187 0.96 -5.08 14.12
N SER A 188 0.40 -4.14 13.37
CA SER A 188 -0.71 -3.28 13.76
C SER A 188 -2.05 -4.01 13.90
N PHE A 189 -2.27 -5.03 13.07
CA PHE A 189 -3.49 -5.85 13.08
C PHE A 189 -3.33 -7.05 14.01
N LEU A 190 -2.16 -7.68 13.97
CA LEU A 190 -1.85 -8.83 14.79
C LEU A 190 -0.38 -8.73 15.20
N PRO A 191 -0.06 -8.68 16.51
CA PRO A 191 1.32 -8.72 16.95
C PRO A 191 2.04 -9.92 16.32
N PRO A 192 3.25 -9.75 15.79
CA PRO A 192 4.03 -10.90 15.35
C PRO A 192 4.24 -11.78 16.59
N GLY A 193 3.82 -13.04 16.53
CA GLY A 193 4.18 -14.02 17.55
C GLY A 193 5.68 -14.33 17.50
N ASP A 194 6.09 -15.51 17.96
CA ASP A 194 7.47 -16.01 17.85
C ASP A 194 7.84 -16.45 16.42
N LEU A 195 7.44 -15.67 15.41
CA LEU A 195 7.75 -15.93 14.01
C LEU A 195 9.16 -15.41 13.71
N SER A 196 10.07 -16.33 13.38
CA SER A 196 11.39 -15.98 12.87
C SER A 196 11.28 -15.42 11.45
N THR A 197 11.85 -14.26 11.21
CA THR A 197 12.05 -13.71 9.85
C THR A 197 13.41 -14.16 9.29
N TYR A 198 13.62 -13.98 7.99
CA TYR A 198 14.91 -14.25 7.37
C TYR A 198 15.94 -13.19 7.80
N SER A 199 17.17 -13.64 8.03
CA SER A 199 18.34 -12.75 8.13
C SER A 199 18.96 -12.55 6.75
N TYR A 200 19.81 -11.54 6.62
CA TYR A 200 20.66 -11.40 5.46
C TYR A 200 21.89 -12.32 5.60
N ASP A 201 21.98 -13.36 4.77
CA ASP A 201 23.01 -14.41 4.83
C ASP A 201 23.27 -15.03 3.44
N LEU A 202 24.28 -14.50 2.73
CA LEU A 202 24.62 -14.95 1.39
C LEU A 202 25.21 -16.36 1.35
N GLU A 203 25.94 -16.78 2.38
CA GLU A 203 26.52 -18.13 2.44
C GLU A 203 25.41 -19.17 2.55
N LYS A 204 24.42 -18.91 3.40
CA LYS A 204 23.23 -19.75 3.52
C LYS A 204 22.43 -19.77 2.22
N ALA A 205 22.28 -18.63 1.55
CA ALA A 205 21.58 -18.54 0.28
C ALA A 205 22.26 -19.37 -0.82
N GLN A 206 23.58 -19.25 -0.98
CA GLN A 206 24.35 -20.04 -1.95
C GLN A 206 24.24 -21.54 -1.68
N SER A 207 24.39 -21.97 -0.42
CA SER A 207 24.25 -23.38 -0.05
C SER A 207 22.88 -23.96 -0.40
N LEU A 208 21.81 -23.17 -0.27
CA LEU A 208 20.45 -23.58 -0.65
C LEU A 208 20.28 -23.70 -2.16
N LEU A 209 20.87 -22.80 -2.95
CA LEU A 209 20.84 -22.86 -4.42
C LEU A 209 21.62 -24.07 -4.96
N GLU A 210 22.81 -24.33 -4.41
CA GLU A 210 23.61 -25.51 -4.76
C GLU A 210 22.84 -26.81 -4.46
N ALA A 211 22.21 -26.90 -3.28
CA ALA A 211 21.40 -28.06 -2.91
C ALA A 211 20.17 -28.21 -3.83
N ALA A 212 19.63 -27.10 -4.33
CA ALA A 212 18.53 -27.08 -5.29
C ALA A 212 18.98 -27.39 -6.73
N GLY A 213 20.29 -27.42 -7.01
CA GLY A 213 20.82 -27.64 -8.36
C GLY A 213 20.55 -26.46 -9.30
N VAL A 214 20.43 -25.24 -8.75
CA VAL A 214 20.25 -24.03 -9.56
C VAL A 214 21.59 -23.63 -10.19
N GLU A 215 21.60 -23.42 -11.49
CA GLU A 215 22.80 -23.02 -12.23
C GLU A 215 23.07 -21.52 -12.08
N GLU A 216 24.35 -21.13 -12.08
CA GLU A 216 24.76 -19.73 -12.11
C GLU A 216 24.25 -19.04 -13.38
N GLY A 217 23.69 -17.83 -13.23
CA GLY A 217 23.04 -17.10 -14.31
C GLY A 217 21.56 -17.47 -14.50
N THR A 218 20.96 -18.23 -13.59
CA THR A 218 19.53 -18.51 -13.64
C THR A 218 18.74 -17.20 -13.54
N GLU A 219 17.91 -16.96 -14.55
CA GLU A 219 17.12 -15.74 -14.65
C GLU A 219 15.82 -15.83 -13.83
N ILE A 220 15.50 -14.75 -13.12
CA ILE A 220 14.18 -14.54 -12.53
C ILE A 220 13.66 -13.14 -12.87
N LYS A 221 12.34 -12.93 -12.80
CA LYS A 221 11.73 -11.63 -13.07
C LYS A 221 11.01 -11.10 -11.84
N LEU A 222 11.22 -9.82 -11.56
CA LEU A 222 10.49 -9.08 -10.54
C LEU A 222 9.64 -8.00 -11.21
N ALA A 223 8.32 -8.20 -11.16
CA ALA A 223 7.37 -7.23 -11.68
C ALA A 223 7.05 -6.16 -10.63
N LEU A 224 7.20 -4.89 -11.00
CA LEU A 224 6.91 -3.75 -10.13
C LEU A 224 5.72 -2.94 -10.64
N ARG A 225 5.06 -2.26 -9.70
CA ARG A 225 4.04 -1.27 -10.05
C ARG A 225 4.73 -0.03 -10.61
N VAL A 226 4.29 0.44 -11.77
CA VAL A 226 4.80 1.68 -12.40
C VAL A 226 4.61 2.87 -11.46
N GLY A 227 5.64 3.73 -11.39
CA GLY A 227 5.64 4.96 -10.59
C GLY A 227 5.97 4.76 -9.11
N ASP A 228 6.49 3.60 -8.72
CA ASP A 228 6.98 3.33 -7.36
C ASP A 228 8.52 3.35 -7.31
N GLU A 229 9.08 4.57 -7.34
CA GLU A 229 10.55 4.74 -7.45
C GLU A 229 11.27 4.20 -6.22
N GLU A 230 10.69 4.32 -5.02
CA GLU A 230 11.26 3.75 -3.79
C GLU A 230 11.40 2.22 -3.89
N VAL A 231 10.31 1.52 -4.27
CA VAL A 231 10.33 0.06 -4.46
C VAL A 231 11.30 -0.35 -5.56
N LYS A 232 11.43 0.45 -6.62
CA LYS A 232 12.40 0.21 -7.68
C LYS A 232 13.85 0.30 -7.17
N GLN A 233 14.19 1.31 -6.37
CA GLN A 233 15.53 1.43 -5.78
C GLN A 233 15.84 0.25 -4.85
N ILE A 234 14.88 -0.16 -4.00
CA ILE A 234 15.00 -1.36 -3.16
C ILE A 234 15.24 -2.62 -4.01
N SER A 235 14.52 -2.74 -5.12
CA SER A 235 14.61 -3.88 -6.04
C SER A 235 15.95 -3.94 -6.76
N LEU A 236 16.54 -2.80 -7.12
CA LEU A 236 17.88 -2.75 -7.73
C LEU A 236 18.98 -3.13 -6.73
N LEU A 237 18.83 -2.73 -5.45
CA LEU A 237 19.72 -3.21 -4.40
C LEU A 237 19.62 -4.73 -4.25
N TRP A 238 18.40 -5.29 -4.22
CA TRP A 238 18.20 -6.73 -4.15
C TRP A 238 18.71 -7.48 -5.38
N GLN A 239 18.56 -6.91 -6.58
CA GLN A 239 19.15 -7.43 -7.82
C GLN A 239 20.67 -7.57 -7.69
N ALA A 240 21.34 -6.55 -7.16
CA ALA A 240 22.78 -6.60 -6.93
C ALA A 240 23.18 -7.69 -5.92
N GLU A 241 22.37 -7.94 -4.89
CA GLU A 241 22.63 -9.01 -3.91
C GLU A 241 22.37 -10.41 -4.48
N LEU A 242 21.32 -10.59 -5.28
CA LEU A 242 21.02 -11.86 -5.94
C LEU A 242 22.09 -12.25 -6.97
N ALA A 243 22.68 -11.27 -7.66
CA ALA A 243 23.78 -11.51 -8.59
C ALA A 243 25.00 -12.13 -7.89
N LYS A 244 25.27 -11.81 -6.61
CA LYS A 244 26.37 -12.39 -5.83
C LYS A 244 26.19 -13.87 -5.52
N ILE A 245 24.97 -14.39 -5.66
CA ILE A 245 24.65 -15.81 -5.46
C ILE A 245 24.25 -16.51 -6.77
N GLY A 246 24.54 -15.89 -7.92
CA GLY A 246 24.35 -16.49 -9.23
C GLY A 246 22.92 -16.42 -9.78
N ILE A 247 22.05 -15.57 -9.22
CA ILE A 247 20.70 -15.33 -9.73
C ILE A 247 20.67 -14.00 -10.49
N ASP A 248 20.28 -14.03 -11.77
CA ASP A 248 20.10 -12.83 -12.58
C ASP A 248 18.63 -12.37 -12.51
N MET A 249 18.34 -11.42 -11.62
CA MET A 249 16.99 -10.86 -11.51
C MET A 249 16.80 -9.72 -12.48
N THR A 250 15.80 -9.79 -13.37
CA THR A 250 15.36 -8.64 -14.18
C THR A 250 14.18 -7.94 -13.52
N VAL A 251 14.28 -6.62 -13.35
CA VAL A 251 13.19 -5.78 -12.84
C VAL A 251 12.35 -5.26 -14.02
N THR A 252 11.03 -5.45 -13.99
CA THR A 252 10.10 -5.07 -15.08
C THR A 252 8.91 -4.27 -14.58
#